data_AF-A0A7K9E4J8-F1
#
_entry.id   AF-A0A7K9E4J8-F1
#
_cell.length_a   1.000
_cell.length_b   1.000
_cell.length_c   1.000
_cell.angle_alpha   90.00
_cell.angle_beta   90.00
_cell.angle_gamma   90.00
#
_symmetry.space_group_name_H-M   'P 1'
#
loop_
_entity.id
_entity.type
_entity.pdbx_description
1 polymer ?
#
loop_
_entity_poly.entity_id
_entity_poly.type
_entity_poly.pdbx_seq_one_letter_code
_entity_poly.pdbx_strand_id
1 'polypeptide(L)'
;SGFSSIGHMDTMLRGRHHIGHYREGEEFIQNVFHVLFLLFSGKEKCSLSMCWLQYEISKVVQCLQAKNKKKLKAQGRKSKKLAKNLLKAPDNRNHLSLWKVYAYLEWLLGNTDDARKVFDTALGTAGTGGLKSPQLCSLSLLYAQLEVELLESTEGAVTSRAVHVLTKLTESGPYAPYSGQVLAVNVLKARNTYERALQDHLSKTPVCDQDRGSDADQLVNLVGCYALFQYLTVGIDAAVSIYAQASEKLEAPCPQKCENRGENFGNQNFPAALEAVTLLHTNLLRFHMKISVYPLNPLREALTEALRRYPSSQALWRSYVRIQRKSHSASKARRFFDGVTRSTNCLEPWLFAIQAEQMRKKLIENVQRADVGEIHSTIPETGLTNRIIALFEHAVQSENGTHCPLLWRMYLNFLV
;
A
#
# COMPACT_ATOMS: atom_id res chain seq x y z
N SER A 1 -0.95 -0.78 16.03
CA SER A 1 -1.73 -1.68 15.17
C SER A 1 -1.35 -1.42 13.72
N GLY A 2 -0.96 -2.44 12.95
CA GLY A 2 -0.40 -2.37 11.58
C GLY A 2 -1.33 -1.85 10.48
N PHE A 3 -1.94 -0.69 10.71
CA PHE A 3 -2.50 0.16 9.65
C PHE A 3 -1.34 0.89 9.01
N SER A 4 -0.76 0.26 7.98
CA SER A 4 0.64 0.48 7.64
C SER A 4 0.96 1.91 7.18
N SER A 5 2.04 2.46 7.72
CA SER A 5 2.69 3.68 7.21
C SER A 5 3.70 3.35 6.12
N ILE A 6 4.35 2.19 6.17
CA ILE A 6 5.44 1.76 5.27
C ILE A 6 4.95 0.78 4.17
N GLY A 7 3.85 0.06 4.43
CA GLY A 7 3.50 -1.15 3.68
C GLY A 7 2.46 -1.04 2.54
N HIS A 8 2.58 -2.04 1.66
CA HIS A 8 1.92 -2.38 0.38
C HIS A 8 0.38 -2.31 0.29
N MET A 9 -0.32 -1.98 1.38
CA MET A 9 -1.75 -2.28 1.53
C MET A 9 -2.67 -1.08 1.36
N ASP A 10 -2.14 0.13 1.09
CA ASP A 10 -2.96 1.27 0.65
C ASP A 10 -3.74 0.95 -0.66
N THR A 11 -3.29 -0.05 -1.45
CA THR A 11 -4.01 -0.61 -2.62
C THR A 11 -5.12 -1.61 -2.23
N MET A 12 -4.96 -2.38 -1.15
CA MET A 12 -5.98 -3.31 -0.64
C MET A 12 -7.05 -2.63 0.22
N LEU A 13 -6.73 -1.45 0.75
CA LEU A 13 -7.66 -0.61 1.50
C LEU A 13 -8.70 0.01 0.56
N ARG A 14 -9.66 -0.79 0.09
CA ARG A 14 -10.97 -0.26 -0.31
C ARG A 14 -11.68 0.21 0.95
N GLY A 15 -11.39 1.44 1.36
CA GLY A 15 -12.15 2.15 2.37
C GLY A 15 -13.57 2.41 1.85
N ARG A 16 -14.43 1.40 1.91
CA ARG A 16 -15.87 1.63 1.83
C ARG A 16 -16.30 2.12 3.20
N HIS A 17 -16.73 3.38 3.25
CA HIS A 17 -17.64 3.85 4.29
C HIS A 17 -18.84 2.90 4.35
N HIS A 18 -19.39 2.73 5.56
CA HIS A 18 -20.55 1.92 5.94
C HIS A 18 -21.57 1.65 4.81
N ILE A 19 -21.23 0.78 3.87
CA ILE A 19 -22.24 -0.09 3.30
C ILE A 19 -22.38 -1.11 4.40
N GLY A 20 -23.37 -0.93 5.27
CA GLY A 20 -23.80 -2.00 6.15
C GLY A 20 -23.88 -3.23 5.25
N HIS A 21 -23.04 -4.23 5.52
CA HIS A 21 -23.24 -5.54 4.93
C HIS A 21 -24.64 -5.94 5.41
N TYR A 22 -25.65 -5.70 4.59
CA TYR A 22 -26.93 -6.35 4.72
C TYR A 22 -26.59 -7.83 4.83
N ARG A 23 -27.11 -8.47 5.88
CA ARG A 23 -26.75 -9.84 6.24
C ARG A 23 -26.87 -10.77 5.04
N GLU A 24 -27.87 -10.51 4.22
CA GLU A 24 -28.19 -11.16 2.96
C GLU A 24 -27.06 -11.03 1.92
N GLY A 25 -26.45 -9.84 1.81
CA GLY A 25 -25.32 -9.60 0.91
C GLY A 25 -24.04 -10.31 1.34
N GLU A 26 -23.81 -10.43 2.65
CA GLU A 26 -22.67 -11.21 3.18
C GLU A 26 -22.88 -12.72 2.97
N GLU A 27 -24.09 -13.21 3.21
CA GLU A 27 -24.47 -14.60 2.94
C GLU A 27 -24.33 -14.92 1.44
N PHE A 28 -24.74 -14.01 0.55
CA PHE A 28 -24.53 -14.15 -0.90
C PHE A 28 -23.05 -14.29 -1.26
N ILE A 29 -22.18 -13.39 -0.78
CA ILE A 29 -20.74 -13.43 -1.08
C ILE A 29 -20.11 -14.73 -0.56
N GLN A 30 -20.48 -15.18 0.65
CA GLN A 30 -19.98 -16.44 1.21
C GLN A 30 -20.43 -17.64 0.37
N ASN A 31 -21.69 -17.67 -0.05
CA ASN A 31 -22.22 -18.73 -0.92
C ASN A 31 -21.49 -18.77 -2.27
N VAL A 32 -21.20 -17.62 -2.87
CA VAL A 32 -20.41 -17.53 -4.10
C VAL A 32 -19.02 -18.15 -3.91
N PHE A 33 -18.31 -17.80 -2.83
CA PHE A 33 -17.00 -18.41 -2.54
C PHE A 33 -17.11 -19.93 -2.36
N HIS A 34 -18.13 -20.43 -1.64
CA HIS A 34 -18.33 -21.85 -1.42
C HIS A 34 -18.61 -22.61 -2.73
N VAL A 35 -19.49 -22.10 -3.58
CA VAL A 35 -19.82 -22.72 -4.87
C VAL A 35 -18.60 -22.72 -5.79
N LEU A 36 -17.94 -21.57 -5.97
CA LEU A 36 -16.78 -21.45 -6.84
C LEU A 36 -15.60 -22.33 -6.38
N PHE A 37 -15.44 -22.52 -5.06
CA PHE A 37 -14.35 -23.34 -4.51
C PHE A 37 -14.49 -24.83 -4.86
N LEU A 38 -15.71 -25.31 -5.10
CA LEU A 38 -15.97 -26.68 -5.55
C LEU A 38 -15.78 -26.84 -7.06
N LEU A 39 -15.95 -25.76 -7.82
CA LEU A 39 -15.85 -25.77 -9.28
C LEU A 39 -14.40 -25.61 -9.77
N PHE A 40 -13.57 -24.85 -9.05
CA PHE A 40 -12.19 -24.60 -9.46
C PHE A 40 -11.21 -25.67 -8.96
N SER A 41 -10.15 -25.87 -9.75
CA SER A 41 -9.03 -26.77 -9.42
C SER A 41 -7.68 -26.08 -9.71
N GLY A 42 -6.60 -26.60 -9.13
CA GLY A 42 -5.24 -26.10 -9.36
C GLY A 42 -5.08 -24.60 -9.07
N LYS A 43 -4.49 -23.85 -10.03
CA LYS A 43 -4.13 -22.42 -9.88
C LYS A 43 -5.34 -21.52 -9.62
N GLU A 44 -6.49 -21.81 -10.21
CA GLU A 44 -7.72 -21.03 -10.06
C GLU A 44 -8.25 -21.14 -8.62
N LYS A 45 -8.19 -22.34 -8.05
CA LYS A 45 -8.56 -22.60 -6.66
C LYS A 45 -7.64 -21.89 -5.67
N CYS A 46 -6.33 -21.86 -5.95
CA CYS A 46 -5.37 -21.08 -5.16
C CYS A 46 -5.67 -19.58 -5.24
N SER A 47 -5.98 -19.07 -6.44
CA SER A 47 -6.33 -17.67 -6.66
C SER A 47 -7.64 -17.29 -5.94
N LEU A 48 -8.66 -18.16 -5.99
CA LEU A 48 -9.89 -17.97 -5.22
C LEU A 48 -9.63 -17.98 -3.71
N SER A 49 -8.78 -18.90 -3.22
CA SER A 49 -8.39 -18.97 -1.81
C SER A 49 -7.73 -17.67 -1.35
N MET A 50 -6.88 -17.08 -2.19
CA MET A 50 -6.25 -15.78 -1.97
C MET A 50 -7.29 -14.66 -1.90
N CYS A 51 -8.19 -14.56 -2.89
CA CYS A 51 -9.26 -13.56 -2.91
C CYS A 51 -10.17 -13.65 -1.68
N TRP A 52 -10.52 -14.87 -1.27
CA TRP A 52 -11.35 -15.09 -0.10
C TRP A 52 -10.66 -14.63 1.19
N LEU A 53 -9.38 -14.98 1.37
CA LEU A 53 -8.64 -14.55 2.55
C LEU A 53 -8.42 -13.03 2.58
N GLN A 54 -8.18 -12.40 1.42
CA GLN A 54 -8.12 -10.94 1.31
C GLN A 54 -9.46 -10.27 1.67
N TYR A 55 -10.58 -10.86 1.24
CA TYR A 55 -11.92 -10.40 1.63
C TYR A 55 -12.10 -10.45 3.16
N GLU A 56 -11.72 -11.55 3.80
CA GLU A 56 -11.75 -11.69 5.25
C GLU A 56 -10.89 -10.64 5.97
N ILE A 57 -9.68 -10.37 5.45
CA ILE A 57 -8.80 -9.32 5.99
C ILE A 57 -9.45 -7.95 5.87
N SER A 58 -10.12 -7.64 4.75
CA SER A 58 -10.82 -6.36 4.59
C SER A 58 -11.86 -6.14 5.69
N LYS A 59 -12.59 -7.20 6.09
CA LYS A 59 -13.54 -7.16 7.21
C LYS A 59 -12.85 -6.95 8.56
N VAL A 60 -11.70 -7.58 8.80
CA VAL A 60 -10.89 -7.38 10.02
C VAL A 60 -10.41 -5.94 10.11
N VAL A 61 -9.89 -5.40 9.01
CA VAL A 61 -9.45 -4.00 8.91
C VAL A 61 -10.60 -3.03 9.20
N GLN A 62 -11.79 -3.25 8.62
CA GLN A 62 -12.96 -2.44 8.95
C GLN A 62 -13.31 -2.49 10.44
N CYS A 63 -13.27 -3.68 11.07
CA CYS A 63 -13.54 -3.82 12.50
C CYS A 63 -12.53 -3.06 13.37
N LEU A 64 -11.25 -3.06 12.96
CA LEU A 64 -10.21 -2.28 13.61
C LEU A 64 -10.41 -0.77 13.45
N GLN A 65 -10.78 -0.29 12.25
CA GLN A 65 -11.07 1.12 12.00
C GLN A 65 -12.27 1.61 12.82
N ALA A 66 -13.31 0.78 12.94
CA ALA A 66 -14.49 1.04 13.76
C ALA A 66 -14.22 0.93 15.28
N LYS A 67 -12.99 0.55 15.70
CA LYS A 67 -12.60 0.33 17.10
C LYS A 67 -13.51 -0.64 17.88
N ASN A 68 -14.23 -1.53 17.20
CA ASN A 68 -15.17 -2.46 17.81
C ASN A 68 -14.48 -3.77 18.22
N LYS A 69 -13.99 -3.83 19.47
CA LYS A 69 -13.24 -4.97 20.01
C LYS A 69 -14.02 -6.29 19.98
N LYS A 70 -15.33 -6.28 20.25
CA LYS A 70 -16.16 -7.50 20.27
C LYS A 70 -16.29 -8.09 18.87
N LYS A 71 -16.64 -7.26 17.89
CA LYS A 71 -16.76 -7.65 16.48
C LYS A 71 -15.41 -8.12 15.91
N LEU A 72 -14.32 -7.44 16.26
CA LEU A 72 -12.97 -7.82 15.87
C LEU A 72 -12.60 -9.23 16.36
N LYS A 73 -12.87 -9.55 17.64
CA LYS A 73 -12.59 -10.89 18.19
C LYS A 73 -13.38 -11.99 17.46
N ALA A 74 -14.67 -11.76 17.23
CA ALA A 74 -15.52 -12.73 16.53
C ALA A 74 -15.08 -12.93 15.07
N GLN A 75 -14.84 -11.82 14.36
CA GLN A 75 -14.38 -11.82 12.98
C GLN A 75 -12.99 -12.47 12.85
N GLY A 76 -12.04 -12.12 13.72
CA GLY A 76 -10.70 -12.69 13.74
C GLY A 76 -10.69 -14.20 13.95
N ARG A 77 -11.56 -14.73 14.82
CA ARG A 77 -11.72 -16.19 15.00
C ARG A 77 -12.20 -16.87 13.72
N LYS A 78 -13.20 -16.29 13.03
CA LYS A 78 -13.72 -16.82 11.77
C LYS A 78 -12.66 -16.80 10.68
N SER A 79 -11.99 -15.66 10.48
CA SER A 79 -10.96 -15.51 9.46
C SER A 79 -9.74 -16.42 9.71
N LYS A 80 -9.31 -16.59 10.98
CA LYS A 80 -8.22 -17.51 11.35
C LYS A 80 -8.59 -18.97 11.08
N LYS A 81 -9.84 -19.38 11.37
CA LYS A 81 -10.33 -20.73 11.06
C LYS A 81 -10.31 -20.98 9.55
N LEU A 82 -10.80 -20.02 8.75
CA LEU A 82 -10.78 -20.11 7.30
C LEU A 82 -9.34 -20.23 6.77
N ALA A 83 -8.44 -19.34 7.18
CA ALA A 83 -7.05 -19.34 6.73
C ALA A 83 -6.35 -20.69 6.97
N LYS A 84 -6.52 -21.25 8.18
CA LYS A 84 -5.97 -22.57 8.53
C LYS A 84 -6.57 -23.69 7.67
N ASN A 85 -7.87 -23.63 7.37
CA ASN A 85 -8.51 -24.61 6.50
C ASN A 85 -7.99 -24.51 5.06
N LEU A 86 -7.80 -23.30 4.54
CA LEU A 86 -7.25 -23.06 3.21
C LEU A 86 -5.81 -23.55 3.10
N LEU A 87 -4.95 -23.30 4.10
CA LEU A 87 -3.55 -23.77 4.12
C LEU A 87 -3.41 -25.29 4.25
N LYS A 88 -4.37 -25.98 4.88
CA LYS A 88 -4.36 -27.44 5.01
C LYS A 88 -4.62 -28.16 3.69
N ALA A 89 -5.31 -27.51 2.75
CA ALA A 89 -5.61 -28.07 1.43
C ALA A 89 -4.31 -28.37 0.66
N PRO A 90 -4.21 -29.55 0.01
CA PRO A 90 -2.95 -30.00 -0.60
C PRO A 90 -2.39 -29.00 -1.62
N ASP A 91 -3.26 -28.39 -2.43
CA ASP A 91 -2.91 -27.41 -3.47
C ASP A 91 -2.28 -26.12 -2.90
N ASN A 92 -2.57 -25.82 -1.63
CA ASN A 92 -2.26 -24.54 -0.99
C ASN A 92 -1.06 -24.61 -0.02
N ARG A 93 -0.58 -25.82 0.34
CA ARG A 93 0.44 -26.01 1.40
C ARG A 93 1.74 -25.28 1.11
N ASN A 94 2.16 -25.21 -0.15
CA ASN A 94 3.41 -24.59 -0.57
C ASN A 94 3.20 -23.20 -1.20
N HIS A 95 1.98 -22.66 -1.16
CA HIS A 95 1.67 -21.39 -1.81
C HIS A 95 2.08 -20.21 -0.94
N LEU A 96 3.29 -19.67 -1.15
CA LEU A 96 3.90 -18.63 -0.32
C LEU A 96 3.03 -17.37 -0.17
N SER A 97 2.32 -16.97 -1.22
CA SER A 97 1.42 -15.81 -1.13
C SER A 97 0.27 -16.02 -0.14
N LEU A 98 -0.18 -17.27 0.06
CA LEU A 98 -1.25 -17.58 1.03
C LEU A 98 -0.71 -17.54 2.45
N TRP A 99 0.50 -18.06 2.67
CA TRP A 99 1.24 -17.91 3.92
C TRP A 99 1.47 -16.44 4.27
N LYS A 100 1.89 -15.62 3.29
CA LYS A 100 2.07 -14.17 3.45
C LYS A 100 0.80 -13.50 4.00
N VAL A 101 -0.34 -13.78 3.37
CA VAL A 101 -1.63 -13.19 3.75
C VAL A 101 -2.11 -13.72 5.10
N TYR A 102 -1.89 -14.99 5.43
CA TYR A 102 -2.21 -15.54 6.74
C TYR A 102 -1.36 -14.94 7.86
N ALA A 103 -0.04 -14.81 7.66
CA ALA A 103 0.85 -14.18 8.63
C ALA A 103 0.44 -12.73 8.91
N TYR A 104 0.05 -11.99 7.86
CA TYR A 104 -0.48 -10.64 8.00
C TYR A 104 -1.81 -10.59 8.77
N LEU A 105 -2.71 -11.56 8.55
CA LEU A 105 -3.95 -11.66 9.33
C LEU A 105 -3.65 -11.82 10.83
N GLU A 106 -2.72 -12.70 11.21
CA GLU A 106 -2.31 -12.85 12.62
C GLU A 106 -1.73 -11.56 13.18
N TRP A 107 -0.93 -10.85 12.37
CA TRP A 107 -0.37 -9.56 12.74
C TRP A 107 -1.45 -8.50 13.00
N LEU A 108 -2.46 -8.39 12.13
CA LEU A 108 -3.59 -7.46 12.28
C LEU A 108 -4.42 -7.74 13.52
N LEU A 109 -4.54 -9.01 13.91
CA LEU A 109 -5.23 -9.41 15.14
C LEU A 109 -4.43 -9.11 16.41
N GLY A 110 -3.18 -8.67 16.28
CA GLY A 110 -2.27 -8.36 17.39
C GLY A 110 -1.51 -9.58 17.91
N ASN A 111 -1.57 -10.73 17.22
CA ASN A 111 -0.84 -11.94 17.60
C ASN A 111 0.55 -11.91 16.97
N THR A 112 1.39 -10.95 17.37
CA THR A 112 2.70 -10.69 16.72
C THR A 112 3.63 -11.91 16.76
N ASP A 113 3.68 -12.65 17.86
CA ASP A 113 4.57 -13.80 17.99
C ASP A 113 4.09 -15.00 17.16
N ASP A 114 2.77 -15.19 17.04
CA ASP A 114 2.22 -16.19 16.12
C ASP A 114 2.50 -15.79 14.67
N ALA A 115 2.32 -14.51 14.32
CA ALA A 115 2.62 -14.02 12.98
C ALA A 115 4.10 -14.24 12.61
N ARG A 116 5.04 -13.93 13.52
CA ARG A 116 6.48 -14.21 13.36
C ARG A 116 6.74 -15.68 13.07
N LYS A 117 6.16 -16.60 13.85
CA LYS A 117 6.29 -18.05 13.60
C LYS A 117 5.78 -18.46 12.23
N VAL A 118 4.64 -17.89 11.79
CA VAL A 118 4.09 -18.17 10.46
C VAL A 118 5.02 -17.64 9.36
N PHE A 119 5.57 -16.43 9.50
CA PHE A 119 6.56 -15.88 8.58
C PHE A 119 7.84 -16.74 8.54
N ASP A 120 8.41 -17.07 9.70
CA ASP A 120 9.63 -17.86 9.81
C ASP A 120 9.45 -19.26 9.21
N THR A 121 8.28 -19.88 9.43
CA THR A 121 7.93 -21.18 8.82
C THR A 121 7.85 -21.05 7.29
N ALA A 122 7.17 -20.02 6.79
CA ALA A 122 7.03 -19.80 5.35
C ALA A 122 8.37 -19.50 4.68
N LEU A 123 9.26 -18.74 5.33
CA LEU A 123 10.61 -18.48 4.83
C LEU A 123 11.49 -19.73 4.87
N GLY A 124 11.36 -20.55 5.91
CA GLY A 124 12.07 -21.83 6.00
C GLY A 124 11.67 -22.84 4.92
N THR A 125 10.41 -22.83 4.49
CA THR A 125 9.90 -23.74 3.44
C THR A 125 10.04 -23.21 2.02
N ALA A 126 10.29 -21.90 1.83
CA ALA A 126 10.34 -21.24 0.53
C ALA A 126 11.56 -21.59 -0.35
N GLY A 127 12.49 -22.40 0.14
CA GLY A 127 13.71 -22.79 -0.59
C GLY A 127 14.76 -21.67 -0.67
N THR A 128 15.84 -21.90 -1.43
CA THR A 128 17.03 -21.02 -1.50
C THR A 128 16.99 -19.99 -2.65
N GLY A 129 15.80 -19.67 -3.17
CA GLY A 129 15.62 -18.81 -4.34
C GLY A 129 16.08 -17.35 -4.15
N GLY A 130 16.28 -16.90 -2.90
CA GLY A 130 16.79 -15.58 -2.55
C GLY A 130 16.10 -14.43 -3.28
N LEU A 131 16.90 -13.46 -3.75
CA LEU A 131 16.44 -12.27 -4.49
C LEU A 131 15.82 -12.57 -5.86
N LYS A 132 16.03 -13.77 -6.40
CA LYS A 132 15.51 -14.17 -7.72
C LYS A 132 14.05 -14.62 -7.65
N SER A 133 13.53 -14.91 -6.46
CA SER A 133 12.14 -15.33 -6.26
C SER A 133 11.26 -14.13 -5.89
N PRO A 134 10.34 -13.68 -6.76
CA PRO A 134 9.47 -12.53 -6.46
C PRO A 134 8.57 -12.78 -5.25
N GLN A 135 8.11 -14.03 -5.06
CA GLN A 135 7.28 -14.40 -3.91
C GLN A 135 8.05 -14.33 -2.59
N LEU A 136 9.33 -14.76 -2.60
CA LEU A 136 10.19 -14.70 -1.42
C LEU A 136 10.55 -13.25 -1.08
N CYS A 137 10.89 -12.43 -2.07
CA CYS A 137 11.11 -10.99 -1.88
C CYS A 137 9.85 -10.32 -1.31
N SER A 138 8.67 -10.63 -1.86
CA SER A 138 7.41 -10.05 -1.39
C SER A 138 7.06 -10.46 0.05
N LEU A 139 7.31 -11.71 0.42
CA LEU A 139 7.12 -12.22 1.78
C LEU A 139 8.07 -11.53 2.77
N SER A 140 9.37 -11.49 2.45
CA SER A 140 10.41 -10.84 3.26
C SER A 140 10.20 -9.34 3.40
N LEU A 141 9.80 -8.66 2.33
CA LEU A 141 9.47 -7.24 2.34
C LEU A 141 8.33 -6.96 3.32
N LEU A 142 7.23 -7.71 3.23
CA LEU A 142 6.09 -7.51 4.14
C LEU A 142 6.50 -7.77 5.59
N TYR A 143 7.23 -8.84 5.86
CA TYR A 143 7.67 -9.17 7.22
C TYR A 143 8.57 -8.06 7.80
N ALA A 144 9.55 -7.61 7.02
CA ALA A 144 10.43 -6.51 7.41
C ALA A 144 9.64 -5.22 7.64
N GLN A 145 8.73 -4.84 6.74
CA GLN A 145 7.89 -3.64 6.91
C GLN A 145 7.08 -3.68 8.20
N LEU A 146 6.48 -4.82 8.54
CA LEU A 146 5.69 -4.98 9.76
C LEU A 146 6.56 -4.87 11.02
N GLU A 147 7.75 -5.48 11.03
CA GLU A 147 8.70 -5.34 12.15
C GLU A 147 9.21 -3.90 12.30
N VAL A 148 9.46 -3.19 11.20
CA VAL A 148 9.87 -1.77 11.24
C VAL A 148 8.76 -0.89 11.83
N GLU A 149 7.49 -1.19 11.57
CA GLU A 149 6.37 -0.44 12.14
C GLU A 149 6.22 -0.56 13.67
N LEU A 150 6.91 -1.53 14.29
CA LEU A 150 7.02 -1.65 15.75
C LEU A 150 8.14 -0.81 16.34
N LEU A 151 9.07 -0.30 15.52
CA LEU A 151 10.16 0.55 16.00
C LEU A 151 9.63 1.92 16.42
N GLU A 152 10.05 2.36 17.60
CA GLU A 152 9.73 3.70 18.14
C GLU A 152 10.77 4.74 17.69
N SER A 153 12.02 4.32 17.52
CA SER A 153 13.12 5.13 17.00
C SER A 153 13.97 4.32 16.02
N THR A 154 14.88 4.99 15.31
CA THR A 154 15.82 4.31 14.37
C THR A 154 17.10 3.86 15.10
N GLU A 155 17.23 4.17 16.40
CA GLU A 155 18.38 3.75 17.20
C GLU A 155 18.38 2.23 17.39
N GLY A 156 19.52 1.58 17.13
CA GLY A 156 19.63 0.12 17.19
C GLY A 156 18.88 -0.63 16.08
N ALA A 157 18.38 0.07 15.04
CA ALA A 157 17.68 -0.56 13.92
C ALA A 157 18.53 -1.60 13.17
N VAL A 158 19.87 -1.45 13.18
CA VAL A 158 20.82 -2.37 12.54
C VAL A 158 20.73 -3.79 13.12
N THR A 159 20.48 -3.91 14.42
CA THR A 159 20.31 -5.21 15.08
C THR A 159 18.87 -5.68 15.06
N SER A 160 17.95 -5.01 14.34
CA SER A 160 16.54 -5.39 14.34
C SER A 160 16.27 -6.70 13.58
N ARG A 161 15.14 -7.34 13.92
CA ARG A 161 14.61 -8.49 13.17
C ARG A 161 14.38 -8.17 11.69
N ALA A 162 14.00 -6.93 11.36
CA ALA A 162 13.81 -6.51 9.98
C ALA A 162 15.11 -6.59 9.17
N VAL A 163 16.23 -6.12 9.74
CA VAL A 163 17.55 -6.22 9.09
C VAL A 163 17.97 -7.68 8.97
N HIS A 164 17.70 -8.53 9.98
CA HIS A 164 17.97 -9.97 9.88
C HIS A 164 17.25 -10.61 8.69
N VAL A 165 15.94 -10.39 8.56
CA VAL A 165 15.14 -10.95 7.46
C VAL A 165 15.67 -10.48 6.10
N LEU A 166 15.95 -9.19 5.96
CA LEU A 166 16.48 -8.62 4.71
C LEU A 166 17.91 -9.08 4.41
N THR A 167 18.72 -9.36 5.42
CA THR A 167 20.07 -9.90 5.27
C THR A 167 20.00 -11.35 4.83
N LYS A 168 19.19 -12.17 5.51
CA LYS A 168 18.99 -13.60 5.19
C LYS A 168 18.40 -13.81 3.79
N LEU A 169 17.58 -12.90 3.29
CA LEU A 169 17.08 -12.95 1.91
C LEU A 169 18.22 -12.95 0.86
N THR A 170 19.34 -12.30 1.17
CA THR A 170 20.50 -12.24 0.27
C THR A 170 21.43 -13.44 0.39
N GLU A 171 21.35 -14.18 1.50
CA GLU A 171 22.11 -15.39 1.72
C GLU A 171 21.42 -16.54 0.97
N SER A 172 22.13 -17.24 0.06
CA SER A 172 21.57 -18.39 -0.69
C SER A 172 21.39 -19.66 0.16
N GLY A 173 21.30 -19.52 1.49
CA GLY A 173 21.21 -20.61 2.45
C GLY A 173 19.80 -20.80 3.02
N PRO A 174 19.59 -21.83 3.84
CA PRO A 174 18.31 -22.04 4.53
C PRO A 174 18.03 -20.89 5.51
N TYR A 175 16.78 -20.45 5.57
CA TYR A 175 16.37 -19.41 6.51
C TYR A 175 16.46 -19.91 7.95
N ALA A 176 17.13 -19.12 8.81
CA ALA A 176 17.17 -19.34 10.25
C ALA A 176 16.39 -18.23 10.96
N PRO A 177 15.52 -18.55 11.93
CA PRO A 177 14.81 -17.56 12.73
C PRO A 177 15.76 -16.58 13.43
N TYR A 178 15.26 -15.38 13.68
CA TYR A 178 16.05 -14.32 14.31
C TYR A 178 16.46 -14.67 15.75
N SER A 179 17.76 -14.60 16.02
CA SER A 179 18.38 -15.00 17.30
C SER A 179 18.82 -13.83 18.19
N GLY A 180 18.59 -12.57 17.80
CA GLY A 180 18.94 -11.40 18.61
C GLY A 180 20.16 -10.60 18.12
N GLN A 181 20.89 -11.07 17.11
CA GLN A 181 22.07 -10.39 16.59
C GLN A 181 22.14 -10.46 15.06
N VAL A 182 22.65 -9.39 14.45
CA VAL A 182 22.98 -9.34 13.02
C VAL A 182 24.45 -8.95 12.88
N LEU A 183 25.26 -9.83 12.29
CA LEU A 183 26.69 -9.58 12.11
C LEU A 183 26.92 -8.49 11.05
N ALA A 184 27.75 -7.49 11.38
CA ALA A 184 28.07 -6.39 10.47
C ALA A 184 28.64 -6.87 9.12
N VAL A 185 29.41 -7.97 9.12
CA VAL A 185 29.95 -8.58 7.90
C VAL A 185 28.82 -9.07 6.97
N ASN A 186 27.74 -9.63 7.53
CA ASN A 186 26.60 -10.10 6.74
C ASN A 186 25.81 -8.91 6.18
N VAL A 187 25.69 -7.82 6.93
CA VAL A 187 25.09 -6.57 6.45
C VAL A 187 25.86 -6.02 5.24
N LEU A 188 27.20 -5.97 5.31
CA LEU A 188 28.03 -5.52 4.20
C LEU A 188 27.89 -6.42 2.95
N LYS A 189 27.90 -7.74 3.15
CA LYS A 189 27.67 -8.71 2.06
C LYS A 189 26.29 -8.56 1.43
N ALA A 190 25.25 -8.39 2.25
CA ALA A 190 23.89 -8.19 1.80
C ALA A 190 23.77 -6.92 0.96
N ARG A 191 24.38 -5.81 1.41
CA ARG A 191 24.40 -4.54 0.65
C ARG A 191 24.94 -4.73 -0.76
N ASN A 192 26.11 -5.35 -0.89
CA ASN A 192 26.74 -5.59 -2.19
C ASN A 192 25.90 -6.51 -3.08
N THR A 193 25.19 -7.47 -2.48
CA THR A 193 24.33 -8.41 -3.22
C THR A 193 23.04 -7.74 -3.71
N TYR A 194 22.44 -6.86 -2.91
CA TYR A 194 21.31 -6.04 -3.35
C TYR A 194 21.71 -5.08 -4.48
N GLU A 195 22.85 -4.40 -4.32
CA GLU A 195 23.34 -3.45 -5.32
C GLU A 195 23.58 -4.13 -6.67
N ARG A 196 24.26 -5.29 -6.67
CA ARG A 196 24.44 -6.12 -7.87
C ARG A 196 23.10 -6.57 -8.45
N ALA A 197 22.18 -7.07 -7.63
CA ALA A 197 20.87 -7.52 -8.11
C ALA A 197 20.07 -6.38 -8.75
N LEU A 198 20.10 -5.17 -8.16
CA LEU A 198 19.43 -4.01 -8.73
C LEU A 198 20.08 -3.61 -10.06
N GLN A 199 21.41 -3.53 -10.12
CA GLN A 199 22.14 -3.22 -11.36
C GLN A 199 21.86 -4.25 -12.46
N ASP A 200 21.86 -5.54 -12.12
CA ASP A 200 21.54 -6.63 -13.05
C ASP A 200 20.14 -6.45 -13.62
N HIS A 201 19.12 -6.19 -12.78
CA HIS A 201 17.76 -5.95 -13.26
C HIS A 201 17.63 -4.68 -14.12
N LEU A 202 18.33 -3.59 -13.76
CA LEU A 202 18.29 -2.34 -14.51
C LEU A 202 19.09 -2.38 -15.82
N SER A 203 20.09 -3.26 -15.92
CA SER A 203 20.92 -3.45 -17.12
C SER A 203 20.30 -4.37 -18.16
N LYS A 204 19.30 -5.18 -17.79
CA LYS A 204 18.60 -6.06 -18.72
C LYS A 204 17.83 -5.24 -19.74
N THR A 205 18.26 -5.30 -21.00
CA THR A 205 17.50 -4.76 -22.12
C THR A 205 16.17 -5.54 -22.20
N PRO A 206 15.00 -4.87 -22.27
CA PRO A 206 13.72 -5.56 -22.29
C PRO A 206 13.56 -6.33 -23.60
N VAL A 207 13.86 -7.63 -23.56
CA VAL A 207 13.58 -8.56 -24.66
C VAL A 207 12.07 -8.76 -24.76
N CYS A 208 11.58 -8.95 -25.98
CA CYS A 208 10.17 -9.11 -26.30
C CYS A 208 9.60 -10.46 -25.85
N ASP A 209 9.57 -10.72 -24.54
CA ASP A 209 9.00 -11.95 -23.98
C ASP A 209 7.70 -11.69 -23.21
N GLN A 210 6.83 -12.70 -23.23
CA GLN A 210 5.48 -12.69 -22.65
C GLN A 210 5.45 -12.74 -21.11
N ASP A 211 6.60 -12.73 -20.42
CA ASP A 211 6.72 -12.88 -18.96
C ASP A 211 6.94 -11.56 -18.19
N ARG A 212 6.68 -10.40 -18.83
CA ARG A 212 6.97 -9.06 -18.26
C ARG A 212 6.22 -8.72 -16.97
N GLY A 213 5.10 -9.39 -16.69
CA GLY A 213 4.34 -9.18 -15.44
C GLY A 213 5.09 -9.63 -14.19
N SER A 214 5.82 -10.75 -14.29
CA SER A 214 6.61 -11.30 -13.18
C SER A 214 7.84 -10.44 -12.87
N ASP A 215 8.49 -9.90 -13.91
CA ASP A 215 9.73 -9.11 -13.77
C ASP A 215 9.48 -7.72 -13.15
N ALA A 216 8.35 -7.08 -13.47
CA ALA A 216 7.93 -5.82 -12.87
C ALA A 216 7.67 -5.98 -11.35
N ASP A 217 6.90 -6.99 -10.95
CA ASP A 217 6.63 -7.29 -9.54
C ASP A 217 7.93 -7.67 -8.80
N GLN A 218 8.82 -8.41 -9.46
CA GLN A 218 10.13 -8.75 -8.89
C GLN A 218 10.96 -7.50 -8.61
N LEU A 219 11.03 -6.56 -9.56
CA LEU A 219 11.76 -5.30 -9.38
C LEU A 219 11.19 -4.46 -8.24
N VAL A 220 9.86 -4.31 -8.18
CA VAL A 220 9.19 -3.55 -7.10
C VAL A 220 9.52 -4.15 -5.74
N ASN A 221 9.44 -5.47 -5.59
CA ASN A 221 9.76 -6.15 -4.33
C ASN A 221 11.26 -6.04 -3.99
N LEU A 222 12.16 -6.15 -4.98
CA LEU A 222 13.60 -5.98 -4.81
C LEU A 222 13.95 -4.56 -4.34
N VAL A 223 13.43 -3.53 -5.03
CA VAL A 223 13.60 -2.12 -4.67
C VAL A 223 13.05 -1.85 -3.28
N GLY A 224 11.88 -2.40 -2.95
CA GLY A 224 11.30 -2.32 -1.61
C GLY A 224 12.20 -2.91 -0.53
N CYS A 225 12.71 -4.13 -0.73
CA CYS A 225 13.64 -4.78 0.20
C CYS A 225 14.93 -3.97 0.36
N TYR A 226 15.52 -3.53 -0.75
CA TYR A 226 16.80 -2.84 -0.72
C TYR A 226 16.70 -1.45 -0.11
N ALA A 227 15.69 -0.67 -0.48
CA ALA A 227 15.47 0.66 0.11
C ALA A 227 15.17 0.57 1.61
N LEU A 228 14.37 -0.41 2.06
CA LEU A 228 14.13 -0.62 3.48
C LEU A 228 15.41 -1.09 4.22
N PHE A 229 16.24 -1.91 3.58
CA PHE A 229 17.53 -2.31 4.12
C PHE A 229 18.49 -1.11 4.27
N GLN A 230 18.57 -0.24 3.25
CA GLN A 230 19.38 0.98 3.31
C GLN A 230 18.85 1.96 4.36
N TYR A 231 17.52 2.08 4.49
CA TYR A 231 16.89 2.89 5.53
C TYR A 231 17.34 2.48 6.94
N LEU A 232 17.33 1.18 7.22
CA LEU A 232 17.65 0.64 8.56
C LEU A 232 19.15 0.60 8.86
N THR A 233 20.01 0.59 7.84
CA THR A 233 21.46 0.40 8.01
C THR A 233 22.30 1.64 7.74
N VAL A 234 21.75 2.62 7.01
CA VAL A 234 22.44 3.85 6.63
C VAL A 234 21.59 5.08 6.95
N GLY A 235 20.32 5.08 6.53
CA GLY A 235 19.39 6.17 6.83
C GLY A 235 18.46 6.52 5.67
N ILE A 236 17.65 7.57 5.87
CA ILE A 236 16.58 7.96 4.94
C ILE A 236 17.10 8.37 3.56
N ASP A 237 18.18 9.15 3.49
CA ASP A 237 18.71 9.66 2.22
C ASP A 237 19.21 8.52 1.31
N ALA A 238 19.83 7.49 1.90
CA ALA A 238 20.25 6.30 1.17
C ALA A 238 19.05 5.56 0.57
N ALA A 239 17.96 5.42 1.32
CA ALA A 239 16.73 4.78 0.81
C ALA A 239 16.05 5.59 -0.30
N VAL A 240 15.98 6.92 -0.15
CA VAL A 240 15.44 7.84 -1.17
C VAL A 240 16.24 7.74 -2.48
N SER A 241 17.57 7.65 -2.38
CA SER A 241 18.43 7.46 -3.56
C SER A 241 18.12 6.18 -4.34
N ILE A 242 17.78 5.08 -3.65
CA ILE A 242 17.39 3.82 -4.30
C ILE A 242 16.07 4.00 -5.07
N TYR A 243 15.08 4.66 -4.47
CA TYR A 243 13.80 4.92 -5.13
C TYR A 243 13.97 5.84 -6.35
N ALA A 244 14.81 6.87 -6.25
CA ALA A 244 15.12 7.76 -7.37
C ALA A 244 15.79 7.01 -8.53
N GLN A 245 16.82 6.20 -8.24
CA GLN A 245 17.53 5.40 -9.25
C GLN A 245 16.59 4.42 -9.96
N ALA A 246 15.72 3.72 -9.21
CA ALA A 246 14.76 2.80 -9.79
C ALA A 246 13.72 3.53 -10.68
N SER A 247 13.26 4.70 -10.25
CA SER A 247 12.25 5.47 -10.99
C SER A 247 12.82 6.05 -12.28
N GLU A 248 14.01 6.65 -12.25
CA GLU A 248 14.66 7.23 -13.44
C GLU A 248 14.89 6.18 -14.54
N LYS A 249 15.31 4.97 -14.15
CA LYS A 249 15.57 3.89 -15.10
C LYS A 249 14.29 3.26 -15.67
N LEU A 250 13.23 3.19 -14.87
CA LEU A 250 11.92 2.77 -15.34
C LEU A 250 11.23 3.82 -16.23
N GLU A 251 11.58 5.09 -16.07
CA GLU A 251 11.11 6.20 -16.93
C GLU A 251 11.90 6.32 -18.24
N ALA A 252 13.08 5.69 -18.37
CA ALA A 252 13.93 5.81 -19.55
C ALA A 252 13.24 5.24 -20.82
N PRO A 253 13.13 6.02 -21.92
CA PRO A 253 12.53 5.57 -23.16
C PRO A 253 13.26 4.35 -23.74
N CYS A 254 12.55 3.26 -24.00
CA CYS A 254 13.11 2.15 -24.78
C CYS A 254 13.52 2.67 -26.18
N PRO A 255 14.75 2.37 -26.65
CA PRO A 255 15.26 2.87 -27.94
C PRO A 255 14.61 2.24 -29.19
N GLN A 256 13.45 1.57 -29.08
CA GLN A 256 12.72 1.00 -30.21
C GLN A 256 11.31 1.58 -30.29
N LYS A 257 11.18 2.72 -30.98
CA LYS A 257 9.92 3.08 -31.65
C LYS A 257 9.77 2.15 -32.85
N CYS A 258 9.09 1.02 -32.68
CA CYS A 258 8.49 0.34 -33.83
C CYS A 258 7.21 1.10 -34.18
N GLU A 259 7.32 1.99 -35.16
CA GLU A 259 6.18 2.41 -35.96
C GLU A 259 5.60 1.16 -36.63
N ASN A 260 4.39 0.74 -36.23
CA ASN A 260 3.31 0.30 -37.11
C ASN A 260 2.16 -0.38 -36.35
N ARG A 261 0.98 0.23 -36.48
CA ARG A 261 -0.33 -0.38 -36.69
C ARG A 261 -0.94 -1.28 -35.58
N GLY A 262 -2.13 -0.88 -35.15
CA GLY A 262 -3.22 -1.80 -34.83
C GLY A 262 -3.58 -1.86 -33.36
N GLU A 263 -4.79 -1.39 -33.06
CA GLU A 263 -5.52 -1.54 -31.81
C GLU A 263 -5.40 -2.96 -31.24
N ASN A 264 -4.62 -3.10 -30.16
CA ASN A 264 -4.73 -4.16 -29.18
C ASN A 264 -3.98 -3.69 -27.92
N PHE A 265 -4.73 -3.20 -26.94
CA PHE A 265 -4.23 -2.74 -25.64
C PHE A 265 -3.69 -3.93 -24.81
N GLY A 266 -2.50 -4.41 -25.17
CA GLY A 266 -1.65 -5.21 -24.30
C GLY A 266 -1.00 -4.28 -23.27
N ASN A 267 -1.62 -4.17 -22.09
CA ASN A 267 -1.16 -3.39 -20.95
C ASN A 267 0.36 -3.54 -20.72
N GLN A 268 1.10 -2.48 -21.01
CA GLN A 268 2.48 -2.35 -20.54
C GLN A 268 2.43 -2.25 -19.01
N ASN A 269 3.09 -3.15 -18.28
CA ASN A 269 3.08 -3.19 -16.80
C ASN A 269 4.00 -2.16 -16.12
N PHE A 270 4.77 -1.40 -16.91
CA PHE A 270 5.72 -0.39 -16.43
C PHE A 270 5.08 0.76 -15.63
N PRO A 271 3.92 1.33 -16.04
CA PRO A 271 3.24 2.39 -15.26
C PRO A 271 2.82 1.90 -13.87
N ALA A 272 2.38 0.64 -13.74
CA ALA A 272 1.97 0.07 -12.46
C ALA A 272 3.15 -0.17 -11.52
N ALA A 273 4.31 -0.59 -12.05
CA ALA A 273 5.53 -0.77 -11.27
C ALA A 273 6.07 0.55 -10.73
N LEU A 274 6.11 1.60 -11.56
CA LEU A 274 6.50 2.94 -11.15
C LEU A 274 5.57 3.52 -10.07
N GLU A 275 4.26 3.35 -10.23
CA GLU A 275 3.29 3.75 -9.21
C GLU A 275 3.56 3.01 -7.88
N ALA A 276 3.83 1.71 -7.92
CA ALA A 276 4.12 0.91 -6.73
C ALA A 276 5.42 1.33 -6.03
N VAL A 277 6.49 1.60 -6.79
CA VAL A 277 7.76 2.14 -6.25
C VAL A 277 7.53 3.51 -5.59
N THR A 278 6.75 4.37 -6.23
CA THR A 278 6.40 5.70 -5.72
C THR A 278 5.58 5.61 -4.42
N LEU A 279 4.67 4.64 -4.33
CA LEU A 279 3.93 4.35 -3.11
C LEU A 279 4.87 3.90 -1.98
N LEU A 280 5.82 2.99 -2.24
CA LEU A 280 6.81 2.57 -1.25
C LEU A 280 7.64 3.76 -0.74
N HIS A 281 8.09 4.63 -1.65
CA HIS A 281 8.85 5.83 -1.33
C HIS A 281 8.08 6.79 -0.41
N THR A 282 6.86 7.18 -0.81
CA THR A 282 6.03 8.11 -0.04
C THR A 282 5.61 7.54 1.32
N ASN A 283 5.39 6.22 1.39
CA ASN A 283 5.10 5.50 2.62
C ASN A 283 6.29 5.49 3.59
N LEU A 284 7.51 5.25 3.10
CA LEU A 284 8.71 5.30 3.92
C LEU A 284 8.93 6.71 4.51
N LEU A 285 8.84 7.75 3.68
CA LEU A 285 8.96 9.15 4.13
C LEU A 285 7.91 9.48 5.21
N ARG A 286 6.66 9.07 5.00
CA ARG A 286 5.56 9.24 5.97
C ARG A 286 5.84 8.55 7.30
N PHE A 287 6.43 7.36 7.27
CA PHE A 287 6.82 6.64 8.47
C PHE A 287 8.01 7.32 9.16
N HIS A 288 9.05 7.69 8.42
CA HIS A 288 10.22 8.35 8.99
C HIS A 288 9.82 9.63 9.73
N MET A 289 8.95 10.45 9.13
CA MET A 289 8.34 11.62 9.78
C MET A 289 7.54 11.33 11.06
N LYS A 290 7.03 10.10 11.23
CA LYS A 290 6.27 9.71 12.41
C LYS A 290 7.20 9.39 13.58
N ILE A 291 8.37 8.80 13.31
CA ILE A 291 9.29 8.28 14.33
C ILE A 291 10.54 9.15 14.53
N SER A 292 10.72 10.19 13.71
CA SER A 292 11.88 11.09 13.75
C SER A 292 11.47 12.52 13.43
N VAL A 293 12.31 13.48 13.84
CA VAL A 293 12.16 14.89 13.49
C VAL A 293 12.60 15.08 12.05
N TYR A 294 11.64 15.18 11.13
CA TYR A 294 11.90 15.30 9.68
C TYR A 294 10.97 16.33 9.03
N PRO A 295 11.47 17.17 8.10
CA PRO A 295 10.65 18.20 7.46
C PRO A 295 9.53 17.59 6.59
N LEU A 296 8.40 18.29 6.48
CA LEU A 296 7.26 17.84 5.66
C LEU A 296 7.46 18.05 4.15
N ASN A 297 8.40 18.92 3.74
CA ASN A 297 8.57 19.30 2.34
C ASN A 297 8.92 18.10 1.43
N PRO A 298 9.88 17.21 1.76
CA PRO A 298 10.23 16.09 0.88
C PRO A 298 9.05 15.14 0.62
N LEU A 299 8.25 14.83 1.66
CA LEU A 299 7.04 14.03 1.49
C LEU A 299 5.99 14.75 0.63
N ARG A 300 5.84 16.07 0.82
CA ARG A 300 4.88 16.85 0.04
C ARG A 300 5.27 16.87 -1.43
N GLU A 301 6.54 17.12 -1.74
CA GLU A 301 7.07 17.17 -3.11
C GLU A 301 6.92 15.81 -3.79
N ALA A 302 7.35 14.73 -3.12
CA ALA A 302 7.20 13.37 -3.62
C ALA A 302 5.72 13.04 -3.93
N LEU A 303 4.78 13.40 -3.06
CA LEU A 303 3.36 13.17 -3.30
C LEU A 303 2.79 14.04 -4.43
N THR A 304 3.16 15.32 -4.50
CA THR A 304 2.67 16.21 -5.57
C THR A 304 3.18 15.78 -6.94
N GLU A 305 4.42 15.34 -7.03
CA GLU A 305 4.98 14.85 -8.29
C GLU A 305 4.37 13.51 -8.69
N ALA A 306 4.23 12.59 -7.74
CA ALA A 306 3.54 11.33 -7.94
C ALA A 306 2.11 11.51 -8.45
N LEU A 307 1.35 12.43 -7.86
CA LEU A 307 -0.05 12.66 -8.22
C LEU A 307 -0.26 13.37 -9.55
N ARG A 308 0.75 14.11 -10.04
CA ARG A 308 0.74 14.63 -11.42
C ARG A 308 0.89 13.50 -12.44
N ARG A 309 1.67 12.47 -12.10
CA ARG A 309 1.93 11.32 -12.97
C ARG A 309 0.86 10.24 -12.87
N TYR A 310 0.33 10.01 -11.67
CA TYR A 310 -0.63 8.96 -11.34
C TYR A 310 -1.92 9.55 -10.71
N PRO A 311 -2.69 10.36 -11.47
CA PRO A 311 -3.87 11.04 -10.93
C PRO A 311 -5.00 10.08 -10.52
N SER A 312 -5.01 8.84 -11.03
CA SER A 312 -5.97 7.78 -10.66
C SER A 312 -5.60 7.06 -9.35
N SER A 313 -4.42 7.30 -8.79
CA SER A 313 -3.94 6.57 -7.61
C SER A 313 -4.64 7.02 -6.33
N GLN A 314 -5.64 6.27 -5.89
CA GLN A 314 -6.37 6.55 -4.65
C GLN A 314 -5.48 6.50 -3.41
N ALA A 315 -4.46 5.64 -3.41
CA ALA A 315 -3.52 5.49 -2.32
C ALA A 315 -2.68 6.76 -2.10
N LEU A 316 -2.14 7.32 -3.18
CA LEU A 316 -1.38 8.57 -3.15
C LEU A 316 -2.26 9.74 -2.70
N TRP A 317 -3.49 9.83 -3.20
CA TRP A 317 -4.43 10.88 -2.79
C TRP A 317 -4.80 10.81 -1.30
N ARG A 318 -5.07 9.61 -0.77
CA ARG A 318 -5.32 9.43 0.68
C ARG A 318 -4.13 9.91 1.51
N SER A 319 -2.91 9.60 1.07
CA SER A 319 -1.68 10.08 1.72
C SER A 319 -1.58 11.60 1.66
N TYR A 320 -1.83 12.20 0.49
CA TYR A 320 -1.81 13.66 0.30
C TYR A 320 -2.82 14.37 1.18
N VAL A 321 -4.10 13.98 1.18
CA VAL A 321 -5.14 14.61 2.01
C VAL A 321 -4.80 14.50 3.50
N ARG A 322 -4.23 13.37 3.93
CA ARG A 322 -3.83 13.16 5.33
C ARG A 322 -2.72 14.11 5.78
N ILE A 323 -1.73 14.40 4.93
CA ILE A 323 -0.68 15.37 5.26
C ILE A 323 -1.18 16.81 5.23
N GLN A 324 -2.07 17.14 4.27
CA GLN A 324 -2.63 18.49 4.16
C GLN A 324 -3.49 18.86 5.37
N ARG A 325 -4.20 17.88 5.96
CA ARG A 325 -4.97 18.10 7.20
C ARG A 325 -4.13 18.68 8.34
N LYS A 326 -2.85 18.35 8.41
CA LYS A 326 -1.94 18.84 9.46
C LYS A 326 -1.32 20.20 9.14
N SER A 327 -1.55 20.75 7.94
CA SER A 327 -0.94 22.00 7.48
C SER A 327 -1.98 23.09 7.25
N HIS A 328 -1.68 24.33 7.66
CA HIS A 328 -2.57 25.48 7.52
C HIS A 328 -2.66 26.04 6.07
N SER A 329 -2.31 25.25 5.05
CA SER A 329 -2.10 25.73 3.69
C SER A 329 -3.21 25.31 2.71
N ALA A 330 -4.47 25.64 3.03
CA ALA A 330 -5.64 25.31 2.20
C ALA A 330 -5.53 25.84 0.76
N SER A 331 -5.04 27.05 0.57
CA SER A 331 -4.88 27.69 -0.74
C SER A 331 -3.94 26.91 -1.67
N LYS A 332 -2.79 26.42 -1.16
CA LYS A 332 -1.87 25.61 -1.97
C LYS A 332 -2.48 24.26 -2.35
N ALA A 333 -3.20 23.62 -1.43
CA ALA A 333 -3.90 22.37 -1.73
C ALA A 333 -4.97 22.58 -2.81
N ARG A 334 -5.78 23.65 -2.71
CA ARG A 334 -6.80 24.01 -3.72
C ARG A 334 -6.17 24.21 -5.10
N ARG A 335 -5.11 25.04 -5.19
CA ARG A 335 -4.39 25.27 -6.45
C ARG A 335 -3.82 23.98 -7.04
N PHE A 336 -3.34 23.07 -6.19
CA PHE A 336 -2.85 21.78 -6.65
C PHE A 336 -3.95 20.90 -7.22
N PHE A 337 -5.08 20.74 -6.51
CA PHE A 337 -6.24 20.01 -7.01
C PHE A 337 -6.75 20.61 -8.33
N ASP A 338 -6.94 21.94 -8.39
CA ASP A 338 -7.40 22.65 -9.58
C ASP A 338 -6.44 22.48 -10.77
N GLY A 339 -5.13 22.37 -10.52
CA GLY A 339 -4.13 22.09 -11.55
C GLY A 339 -4.24 20.67 -12.10
N VAL A 340 -4.40 19.67 -11.22
CA VAL A 340 -4.48 18.26 -11.62
C VAL A 340 -5.82 17.95 -12.30
N THR A 341 -6.94 18.47 -11.81
CA THR A 341 -8.27 18.24 -12.44
C THR A 341 -8.37 18.81 -13.85
N ARG A 342 -7.58 19.83 -14.20
CA ARG A 342 -7.50 20.38 -15.56
C ARG A 342 -6.64 19.52 -16.50
N SER A 343 -5.71 18.72 -15.97
CA SER A 343 -4.77 17.93 -16.75
C SER A 343 -5.16 16.45 -16.88
N THR A 344 -6.28 16.03 -16.27
CA THR A 344 -6.70 14.62 -16.26
C THR A 344 -8.21 14.48 -16.34
N ASN A 345 -8.66 13.39 -16.96
CA ASN A 345 -10.08 13.00 -16.98
C ASN A 345 -10.45 12.12 -15.78
N CYS A 346 -9.49 11.74 -14.92
CA CYS A 346 -9.75 10.90 -13.75
C CYS A 346 -10.70 11.59 -12.75
N LEU A 347 -11.54 10.78 -12.09
CA LEU A 347 -12.47 11.29 -11.06
C LEU A 347 -11.85 11.40 -9.67
N GLU A 348 -10.78 10.65 -9.42
CA GLU A 348 -10.11 10.63 -8.12
C GLU A 348 -9.73 12.03 -7.62
N PRO A 349 -9.10 12.92 -8.42
CA PRO A 349 -8.75 14.26 -7.96
C PRO A 349 -9.98 15.06 -7.50
N TRP A 350 -11.12 14.95 -8.19
CA TRP A 350 -12.39 15.58 -7.80
C TRP A 350 -12.92 15.02 -6.48
N LEU A 351 -12.99 13.69 -6.35
CA LEU A 351 -13.48 13.03 -5.14
C LEU A 351 -12.63 13.38 -3.91
N PHE A 352 -11.31 13.41 -4.06
CA PHE A 352 -10.40 13.76 -2.97
C PHE A 352 -10.38 15.26 -2.66
N ALA A 353 -10.60 16.14 -3.65
CA ALA A 353 -10.80 17.57 -3.41
C ALA A 353 -12.07 17.82 -2.58
N ILE A 354 -13.19 17.20 -2.97
CA ILE A 354 -14.47 17.26 -2.23
C ILE A 354 -14.27 16.73 -0.81
N GLN A 355 -13.64 15.57 -0.66
CA GLN A 355 -13.35 14.99 0.66
C GLN A 355 -12.51 15.93 1.52
N ALA A 356 -11.47 16.55 0.96
CA ALA A 356 -10.60 17.47 1.69
C ALA A 356 -11.35 18.71 2.19
N GLU A 357 -12.22 19.32 1.37
CA GLU A 357 -13.04 20.46 1.80
C GLU A 357 -14.13 20.06 2.80
N GLN A 358 -14.78 18.89 2.64
CA GLN A 358 -15.73 18.37 3.62
C GLN A 358 -15.07 18.11 4.99
N MET A 359 -13.85 17.56 4.99
CA MET A 359 -13.09 17.37 6.22
C MET A 359 -12.73 18.70 6.89
N ARG A 360 -12.39 19.73 6.10
CA ARG A 360 -12.13 21.08 6.60
C ARG A 360 -13.37 21.72 7.20
N LYS A 361 -14.52 21.63 6.52
CA LYS A 361 -15.82 22.09 7.03
C LYS A 361 -16.13 21.44 8.39
N LYS A 362 -16.02 20.12 8.50
CA LYS A 362 -16.22 19.39 9.76
C LYS A 362 -15.27 19.85 10.87
N LEU A 363 -14.00 20.11 10.56
CA LEU A 363 -13.04 20.59 11.55
C LEU A 363 -13.45 21.96 12.10
N ILE A 364 -13.81 22.91 11.22
CA ILE A 364 -14.23 24.26 11.62
C ILE A 364 -15.52 24.22 12.44
N GLU A 365 -16.51 23.45 12.00
CA GLU A 365 -17.76 23.30 12.76
C GLU A 365 -17.54 22.65 14.13
N ASN A 366 -16.63 21.68 14.25
CA ASN A 366 -16.30 21.06 15.53
C ASN A 366 -15.61 22.05 16.47
N VAL A 367 -14.72 22.90 15.96
CA VAL A 367 -14.04 23.96 16.74
C VAL A 367 -15.05 25.02 17.18
N GLN A 368 -16.02 25.38 16.34
CA GLN A 368 -17.07 26.35 16.70
C GLN A 368 -18.08 25.82 17.73
N ARG A 369 -18.25 24.49 17.83
CA ARG A 369 -19.15 23.84 18.81
C ARG A 369 -18.47 23.50 20.14
N ALA A 370 -17.14 23.40 20.17
CA ALA A 370 -16.39 23.28 21.42
C ALA A 370 -16.29 24.66 22.09
N ASP A 371 -16.53 24.72 23.39
CA ASP A 371 -16.75 25.93 24.19
C ASP A 371 -15.87 27.15 23.86
N VAL A 372 -16.47 28.33 24.05
CA VAL A 372 -15.96 29.71 23.83
C VAL A 372 -14.70 30.07 24.68
N GLY A 373 -14.09 29.10 25.37
CA GLY A 373 -13.01 29.32 26.33
C GLY A 373 -11.57 29.07 25.83
N GLU A 374 -11.37 28.37 24.71
CA GLU A 374 -10.04 28.12 24.16
C GLU A 374 -9.86 28.80 22.80
N ILE A 375 -8.91 29.73 22.72
CA ILE A 375 -8.54 30.43 21.47
C ILE A 375 -7.94 29.42 20.50
N HIS A 376 -8.79 28.83 19.67
CA HIS A 376 -8.34 28.02 18.55
C HIS A 376 -7.89 28.96 17.43
N SER A 377 -6.63 28.85 17.01
CA SER A 377 -6.08 29.60 15.88
C SER A 377 -6.59 29.01 14.54
N THR A 378 -7.91 29.00 14.34
CA THR A 378 -8.54 28.66 13.06
C THR A 378 -9.07 29.93 12.43
N ILE A 379 -8.50 30.30 11.28
CA ILE A 379 -9.01 31.40 10.47
C ILE A 379 -10.46 31.06 10.09
N PRO A 380 -11.44 31.95 10.35
CA PRO A 380 -12.82 31.71 9.91
C PRO A 380 -12.85 31.70 8.37
N GLU A 381 -13.03 30.52 7.78
CA GLU A 381 -13.24 30.35 6.34
C GLU A 381 -14.75 30.36 6.05
N THR A 382 -15.25 31.42 5.44
CA THR A 382 -16.63 31.52 4.97
C THR A 382 -16.78 30.88 3.58
N GLY A 383 -17.98 30.39 3.23
CA GLY A 383 -18.28 29.90 1.88
C GLY A 383 -17.83 28.47 1.55
N LEU A 384 -17.38 27.67 2.53
CA LEU A 384 -16.98 26.28 2.30
C LEU A 384 -18.11 25.41 1.71
N THR A 385 -19.36 25.63 2.13
CA THR A 385 -20.52 24.93 1.55
C THR A 385 -20.62 25.20 0.06
N ASN A 386 -20.59 26.47 -0.35
CA ASN A 386 -20.66 26.85 -1.78
C ASN A 386 -19.47 26.31 -2.56
N ARG A 387 -18.28 26.27 -1.96
CA ARG A 387 -17.09 25.66 -2.58
C ARG A 387 -17.28 24.15 -2.80
N ILE A 388 -17.84 23.44 -1.82
CA ILE A 388 -18.12 21.99 -1.95
C ILE A 388 -19.17 21.76 -3.04
N ILE A 389 -20.23 22.59 -3.10
CA ILE A 389 -21.25 22.54 -4.16
C ILE A 389 -20.60 22.74 -5.53
N ALA A 390 -19.80 23.80 -5.71
CA ALA A 390 -19.11 24.06 -6.97
C ALA A 390 -18.19 22.90 -7.40
N LEU A 391 -17.49 22.25 -6.44
CA LEU A 391 -16.69 21.07 -6.74
C LEU A 391 -17.55 19.88 -7.21
N PHE A 392 -18.71 19.66 -6.62
CA PHE A 392 -19.64 18.64 -7.09
C PHE A 392 -20.19 18.97 -8.48
N GLU A 393 -20.60 20.22 -8.72
CA GLU A 393 -21.12 20.67 -10.01
C GLU A 393 -20.09 20.46 -11.12
N HIS A 394 -18.85 20.88 -10.91
CA HIS A 394 -17.76 20.66 -11.87
C HIS A 394 -17.42 19.16 -12.04
N ALA A 395 -17.38 18.40 -10.95
CA ALA A 395 -17.08 16.97 -11.02
C ALA A 395 -18.15 16.23 -11.85
N VAL A 396 -19.43 16.55 -11.66
CA VAL A 396 -20.56 15.93 -12.36
C VAL A 396 -20.63 16.37 -13.82
N GLN A 397 -20.19 17.59 -14.15
CA GLN A 397 -20.09 18.06 -15.54
C GLN A 397 -18.96 17.38 -16.32
N SER A 398 -17.99 16.75 -15.65
CA SER A 398 -16.92 16.02 -16.32
C SER A 398 -17.44 14.74 -17.00
N GLU A 399 -16.81 14.33 -18.10
CA GLU A 399 -17.20 13.15 -18.89
C GLU A 399 -17.35 11.88 -18.04
N ASN A 400 -16.41 11.62 -17.15
CA ASN A 400 -16.48 10.45 -16.27
C ASN A 400 -17.48 10.65 -15.11
N GLY A 401 -17.75 11.89 -14.72
CA GLY A 401 -18.57 12.21 -13.55
C GLY A 401 -20.06 12.12 -13.82
N THR A 402 -20.51 12.50 -15.02
CA THR A 402 -21.91 12.37 -15.46
C THR A 402 -22.39 10.92 -15.31
N HIS A 403 -21.50 9.95 -15.61
CA HIS A 403 -21.76 8.52 -15.59
C HIS A 403 -21.40 7.82 -14.28
N CYS A 404 -21.14 8.56 -13.20
CA CYS A 404 -20.75 7.97 -11.90
C CYS A 404 -21.90 8.02 -10.87
N PRO A 405 -22.66 6.92 -10.65
CA PRO A 405 -23.76 6.91 -9.69
C PRO A 405 -23.33 7.21 -8.26
N LEU A 406 -22.09 6.84 -7.89
CA LEU A 406 -21.56 7.13 -6.56
C LEU A 406 -21.40 8.64 -6.34
N LEU A 407 -20.88 9.36 -7.33
CA LEU A 407 -20.69 10.81 -7.27
C LEU A 407 -22.04 11.52 -7.10
N TRP A 408 -23.04 11.15 -7.90
CA TRP A 408 -24.40 11.67 -7.79
C TRP A 408 -25.03 11.41 -6.42
N ARG A 409 -24.90 10.18 -5.90
CA ARG A 409 -25.39 9.84 -4.56
C ARG A 409 -24.71 10.65 -3.47
N MET A 410 -23.40 10.88 -3.59
CA MET A 410 -22.66 11.74 -2.66
C MET A 410 -23.11 13.20 -2.74
N TYR A 411 -23.38 13.70 -3.95
CA TYR A 411 -23.83 15.07 -4.15
C TYR A 411 -25.23 15.30 -3.57
N LEU A 412 -26.19 14.43 -3.91
CA LEU A 412 -27.55 14.50 -3.38
C LEU A 412 -27.57 14.42 -1.85
N ASN A 413 -26.78 13.52 -1.27
CA ASN A 413 -26.64 13.40 0.19
C ASN A 413 -25.92 14.60 0.85
N PHE A 414 -25.27 15.46 0.08
CA PHE A 414 -24.67 16.70 0.61
C PHE A 414 -25.65 17.89 0.54
N LEU A 415 -26.61 17.86 -0.38
CA LEU A 415 -27.64 18.90 -0.53
C LEU A 415 -28.80 18.74 0.45
N VAL A 416 -29.06 17.50 0.89
CA VAL A 416 -29.96 17.16 2.00
C VAL A 416 -29.26 17.46 3.32
#